data_AF-A0A8J3L4X0-F1
#
_entry.id   AF-A0A8J3L4X0-F1
#
_cell.length_a   1.000
_cell.length_b   1.000
_cell.length_c   1.000
_cell.angle_alpha   90.00
_cell.angle_beta   90.00
_cell.angle_gamma   90.00
#
_symmetry.space_group_name_H-M   'P 1'
#
loop_
_entity.id
_entity.type
_entity.pdbx_description
1 polymer ?
#
loop_
_entity_poly.entity_id
_entity_poly.type
_entity_poly.pdbx_seq_one_letter_code
_entity_poly.pdbx_strand_id
1 'polypeptide(L)'
;MYTDAQVSGVAGPAATRGCSSRSGSRYPQCVDRRDRRSAAPPSARPGRRALVAPDLAALTGPTSGVAVLPHRLFWQADRHIDLDNPHLLQWMYETVLREAASVEEQRAWLDGPTLVRLWPQLFLPRAVRRAWEERHPALRVPVAVR
;
A
#
# COMPACT_ATOMS: atom_id res chain seq x y z
N MET A 1 -68.56 20.43 19.31
CA MET A 1 -68.64 21.88 19.08
C MET A 1 -68.53 22.56 20.44
N TYR A 2 -67.44 23.31 20.64
CA TYR A 2 -67.11 24.16 21.80
C TYR A 2 -66.78 23.50 23.16
N THR A 3 -66.03 24.27 23.97
CA THR A 3 -65.53 24.12 25.35
C THR A 3 -64.19 23.40 25.50
N ASP A 4 -63.05 24.08 25.76
CA ASP A 4 -62.69 25.10 26.78
C ASP A 4 -62.49 24.52 28.19
N ALA A 5 -61.30 24.84 28.73
CA ALA A 5 -60.95 24.99 30.14
C ALA A 5 -61.05 23.76 31.08
N GLN A 6 -60.23 23.57 32.11
CA GLN A 6 -59.06 24.29 32.66
C GLN A 6 -58.44 23.41 33.76
N VAL A 7 -57.11 23.42 33.82
CA VAL A 7 -56.26 23.75 34.99
C VAL A 7 -56.47 23.07 36.35
N SER A 8 -55.38 22.45 36.84
CA SER A 8 -54.71 22.69 38.15
C SER A 8 -53.88 21.45 38.52
N GLY A 9 -52.64 21.48 39.00
CA GLY A 9 -51.76 22.54 39.45
C GLY A 9 -50.69 21.95 40.39
N VAL A 10 -49.57 22.68 40.54
CA VAL A 10 -48.65 22.70 41.71
C VAL A 10 -47.64 21.52 41.82
N ALA A 11 -46.37 21.68 41.41
CA ALA A 11 -45.21 22.39 42.03
C ALA A 11 -44.47 21.52 43.07
N GLY A 12 -43.26 21.02 42.77
CA GLY A 12 -41.94 21.64 43.02
C GLY A 12 -41.01 20.58 43.68
N PRO A 13 -39.67 20.76 43.85
CA PRO A 13 -38.94 22.03 43.84
C PRO A 13 -37.59 22.04 43.08
N ALA A 14 -37.08 23.28 42.92
CA ALA A 14 -35.72 23.79 43.13
C ALA A 14 -34.50 22.93 42.73
N ALA A 15 -33.43 23.44 42.12
CA ALA A 15 -32.90 24.79 42.09
C ALA A 15 -32.00 24.90 40.83
N THR A 16 -32.15 25.95 40.02
CA THR A 16 -31.17 27.04 39.85
C THR A 16 -29.72 26.64 40.13
N ARG A 17 -28.72 26.90 39.29
CA ARG A 17 -28.41 28.20 38.69
C ARG A 17 -27.13 28.05 37.87
N GLY A 18 -26.93 28.91 36.87
CA GLY A 18 -25.58 29.30 36.47
C GLY A 18 -25.08 28.71 35.15
N CYS A 19 -25.75 29.02 34.05
CA CYS A 19 -25.03 29.11 32.79
C CYS A 19 -24.24 30.43 32.82
N SER A 20 -22.99 30.35 33.21
CA SER A 20 -22.03 31.45 33.14
C SER A 20 -20.63 30.89 32.94
N SER A 21 -20.18 30.86 31.69
CA SER A 21 -18.92 31.52 31.36
C SER A 21 -18.76 31.61 29.84
N ARG A 22 -18.55 32.85 29.45
CA ARG A 22 -18.07 33.34 28.18
C ARG A 22 -16.59 32.99 28.08
N SER A 23 -16.18 32.17 27.14
CA SER A 23 -14.91 32.31 26.41
C SER A 23 -14.89 31.36 25.22
N GLY A 24 -14.35 31.82 24.09
CA GLY A 24 -14.60 31.29 22.76
C GLY A 24 -14.19 29.83 22.55
N SER A 25 -15.13 29.05 22.02
CA SER A 25 -14.82 27.89 21.18
C SER A 25 -15.85 27.83 20.07
N ARG A 26 -15.43 28.09 18.83
CA ARG A 26 -16.27 28.25 17.65
C ARG A 26 -16.58 26.92 16.95
N TYR A 27 -16.60 25.80 17.68
CA TYR A 27 -16.91 24.49 17.08
C TYR A 27 -17.68 23.59 18.06
N PRO A 28 -18.87 23.09 17.69
CA PRO A 28 -19.48 21.95 18.37
C PRO A 28 -18.65 20.70 18.07
N GLN A 29 -18.08 20.09 19.10
CA GLN A 29 -17.35 18.82 18.98
C GLN A 29 -18.31 17.65 19.18
N CYS A 30 -18.99 17.27 18.10
CA CYS A 30 -19.54 15.93 17.95
C CYS A 30 -18.76 15.25 16.81
N VAL A 31 -17.61 14.64 17.13
CA VAL A 31 -16.96 13.71 16.20
C VAL A 31 -17.40 12.30 16.57
N ASP A 32 -18.36 11.79 15.80
CA ASP A 32 -18.74 10.38 15.81
C ASP A 32 -17.51 9.52 15.54
N ARG A 33 -17.26 8.57 16.44
CA ARG A 33 -16.02 7.78 16.51
C ARG A 33 -16.14 6.49 15.68
N ARG A 34 -16.82 6.53 14.53
CA ARG A 34 -17.09 5.34 13.71
C ARG A 34 -17.03 5.63 12.21
N ASP A 35 -15.84 5.94 11.70
CA ASP A 35 -15.47 5.40 10.39
C ASP A 35 -13.94 5.38 10.19
N ARG A 36 -13.24 4.51 10.94
CA ARG A 36 -11.96 3.98 10.44
C ARG A 36 -12.26 2.86 9.44
N ARG A 37 -12.88 3.21 8.31
CA ARG A 37 -12.81 2.36 7.12
C ARG A 37 -11.34 2.22 6.79
N SER A 38 -10.86 0.98 6.85
CA SER A 38 -9.53 0.53 6.50
C SER A 38 -8.99 1.27 5.29
N ALA A 39 -8.21 2.32 5.51
CA ALA A 39 -7.42 2.94 4.47
C ALA A 39 -6.40 1.89 4.04
N ALA A 40 -6.62 1.31 2.86
CA ALA A 40 -5.65 0.41 2.26
C ALA A 40 -4.29 1.14 2.21
N PRO A 41 -3.19 0.45 2.57
CA PRO A 41 -1.88 1.08 2.56
C PRO A 41 -1.57 1.61 1.14
N PRO A 42 -0.78 2.69 1.03
CA PRO A 42 -0.47 3.30 -0.25
C PRO A 42 0.15 2.25 -1.19
N SER A 43 -0.58 1.95 -2.26
CA SER A 43 -0.08 1.25 -3.43
C SER A 43 0.91 2.17 -4.15
N ALA A 44 1.98 1.60 -4.73
CA ALA A 44 2.92 2.33 -5.56
C ALA A 44 2.24 3.10 -6.71
N ARG A 45 1.01 2.72 -7.08
CA ARG A 45 0.08 3.51 -7.91
C ARG A 45 -1.36 3.27 -7.43
N PRO A 46 -2.07 4.27 -6.88
CA PRO A 46 -3.46 4.11 -6.44
C PRO A 46 -4.33 3.58 -7.59
N GLY A 47 -5.05 2.48 -7.37
CA GLY A 47 -6.00 1.91 -8.33
C GLY A 47 -5.49 0.76 -9.22
N ARG A 48 -4.19 0.49 -9.28
CA ARG A 48 -3.66 -0.65 -10.05
C ARG A 48 -3.25 -1.79 -9.12
N ARG A 49 -3.85 -2.98 -9.30
CA ARG A 49 -3.38 -4.21 -8.67
C ARG A 49 -1.93 -4.45 -9.10
N ALA A 50 -1.09 -4.94 -8.19
CA ALA A 50 0.27 -5.33 -8.53
C ALA A 50 0.23 -6.36 -9.67
N LEU A 51 1.03 -6.11 -10.71
CA LEU A 51 1.20 -7.10 -11.77
C LEU A 51 2.10 -8.21 -11.25
N VAL A 52 1.69 -9.45 -11.51
CA VAL A 52 2.40 -10.64 -11.06
C VAL A 52 2.45 -11.60 -12.23
N ALA A 53 3.65 -11.99 -12.65
CA ALA A 53 3.83 -13.01 -13.68
C ALA A 53 3.14 -14.31 -13.24
N PRO A 54 2.47 -15.05 -14.14
CA PRO A 54 1.68 -16.21 -13.76
C PRO A 54 2.54 -17.39 -13.28
N ASP A 55 3.80 -17.45 -13.68
CA ASP A 55 4.76 -18.52 -13.42
C ASP A 55 6.18 -17.95 -13.26
N LEU A 56 6.92 -18.40 -12.25
CA LEU A 56 8.32 -18.04 -12.02
C LEU A 56 9.25 -18.67 -13.05
N ALA A 57 8.94 -19.87 -13.56
CA ALA A 57 9.80 -20.54 -14.54
C ALA A 57 9.82 -19.84 -15.91
N ALA A 58 8.81 -19.01 -16.19
CA ALA A 58 8.75 -18.19 -17.40
C ALA A 58 9.60 -16.89 -17.31
N LEU A 59 10.19 -16.61 -16.16
CA LEU A 59 11.07 -15.46 -15.94
C LEU A 59 12.50 -15.84 -16.35
N THR A 60 13.00 -15.22 -17.41
CA THR A 60 14.27 -15.61 -18.09
C THR A 60 15.18 -14.41 -18.37
N GLY A 61 14.97 -13.33 -17.62
CA GLY A 61 15.74 -12.10 -17.76
C GLY A 61 17.22 -12.25 -17.40
N PRO A 62 18.04 -11.23 -17.75
CA PRO A 62 19.47 -11.28 -17.52
C PRO A 62 19.81 -11.24 -16.03
N THR A 63 20.90 -11.92 -15.66
CA THR A 63 21.39 -12.03 -14.27
C THR A 63 22.85 -11.59 -14.09
N SER A 64 23.56 -11.31 -15.18
CA SER A 64 24.99 -10.97 -15.22
C SER A 64 25.30 -10.03 -16.38
N GLY A 65 26.46 -9.39 -16.34
CA GLY A 65 26.89 -8.42 -17.35
C GLY A 65 26.09 -7.11 -17.33
N VAL A 66 26.15 -6.34 -18.42
CA VAL A 66 25.49 -5.01 -18.48
C VAL A 66 24.12 -5.11 -19.14
N ALA A 67 23.08 -4.76 -18.39
CA ALA A 67 21.72 -4.62 -18.88
C ALA A 67 21.41 -3.16 -19.22
N VAL A 68 20.70 -2.92 -20.33
CA VAL A 68 20.23 -1.58 -20.70
C VAL A 68 18.71 -1.52 -20.56
N LEU A 69 18.23 -0.90 -19.49
CA LEU A 69 16.80 -0.82 -19.22
C LEU A 69 16.07 0.06 -20.25
N PRO A 70 14.82 -0.27 -20.63
CA PRO A 70 14.03 0.58 -21.49
C PRO A 70 13.69 1.88 -20.75
N HIS A 71 13.70 3.01 -21.46
CA HIS A 71 13.43 4.33 -20.86
C HIS A 71 12.07 4.40 -20.13
N ARG A 72 11.09 3.64 -20.62
CA ARG A 72 9.77 3.52 -20.00
C ARG A 72 9.81 2.90 -18.61
N LEU A 73 10.71 1.93 -18.41
CA LEU A 73 10.90 1.24 -17.14
C LEU A 73 11.78 2.10 -16.22
N PHE A 74 12.78 2.77 -16.81
CA PHE A 74 13.71 3.61 -16.08
C PHE A 74 13.99 4.93 -16.82
N TRP A 75 13.42 6.03 -16.33
CA TRP A 75 13.41 7.32 -17.03
C TRP A 75 14.74 8.09 -16.98
N GLN A 76 15.79 7.50 -16.43
CA GLN A 76 17.11 8.14 -16.39
C GLN A 76 17.79 8.14 -17.77
N ALA A 77 18.73 9.06 -17.95
CA ALA A 77 19.52 9.19 -19.16
C ALA A 77 20.47 7.99 -19.33
N ASP A 78 21.27 7.71 -18.29
CA ASP A 78 22.04 6.47 -18.21
C ASP A 78 21.17 5.35 -17.63
N ARG A 79 21.10 4.25 -18.39
CA ARG A 79 20.28 3.07 -18.08
C ARG A 79 21.07 1.78 -18.13
N HIS A 80 22.41 1.88 -18.16
CA HIS A 80 23.31 0.74 -18.06
C HIS A 80 23.40 0.31 -16.62
N ILE A 81 23.00 -0.92 -16.34
CA ILE A 81 23.06 -1.52 -15.02
C ILE A 81 24.02 -2.70 -15.10
N ASP A 82 25.10 -2.63 -14.34
CA ASP A 82 26.01 -3.76 -14.15
C ASP A 82 25.37 -4.78 -13.20
N LEU A 83 24.98 -5.93 -13.74
CA LEU A 83 24.32 -7.01 -13.00
C LEU A 83 25.31 -7.90 -12.24
N ASP A 84 26.61 -7.80 -12.55
CA ASP A 84 27.64 -8.51 -11.79
C ASP A 84 27.85 -7.84 -10.41
N ASN A 85 27.39 -6.60 -10.25
CA ASN A 85 27.26 -5.96 -8.95
C ASN A 85 25.96 -6.40 -8.25
N PRO A 86 26.02 -7.12 -7.12
CA PRO A 86 24.84 -7.68 -6.45
C PRO A 86 23.87 -6.61 -5.95
N HIS A 87 24.35 -5.43 -5.58
CA HIS A 87 23.49 -4.33 -5.15
C HIS A 87 22.71 -3.74 -6.32
N LEU A 88 23.34 -3.61 -7.49
CA LEU A 88 22.69 -3.12 -8.71
C LEU A 88 21.71 -4.14 -9.29
N LEU A 89 22.04 -5.43 -9.23
CA LEU A 89 21.12 -6.51 -9.58
C LEU A 89 19.87 -6.48 -8.69
N GLN A 90 20.04 -6.39 -7.37
CA GLN A 90 18.93 -6.28 -6.42
C GLN A 90 18.06 -5.04 -6.73
N TRP A 91 18.70 -3.89 -6.92
CA TRP A 91 18.01 -2.64 -7.22
C TRP A 91 17.25 -2.69 -8.56
N MET A 92 17.80 -3.35 -9.59
CA MET A 92 17.10 -3.58 -10.86
C MET A 92 15.81 -4.37 -10.62
N TYR A 93 15.88 -5.45 -9.83
CA TYR A 93 14.72 -6.29 -9.52
C TYR A 93 13.63 -5.49 -8.78
N GLU A 94 14.00 -4.69 -7.79
CA GLU A 94 13.08 -3.79 -7.09
C GLU A 94 12.41 -2.79 -8.04
N THR A 95 13.17 -2.26 -9.00
CA THR A 95 12.68 -1.30 -9.99
C THR A 95 11.70 -1.97 -10.95
N VAL A 96 12.05 -3.12 -11.52
CA VAL A 96 11.18 -3.88 -12.44
C VAL A 96 9.87 -4.27 -11.75
N LEU A 97 9.92 -4.77 -10.51
CA LEU A 97 8.73 -5.17 -9.76
C LEU A 97 7.78 -4.02 -9.44
N ARG A 98 8.30 -2.79 -9.33
CA ARG A 98 7.50 -1.58 -9.08
C ARG A 98 6.96 -0.96 -10.37
N GLU A 99 7.77 -0.94 -11.42
CA GLU A 99 7.53 -0.10 -12.60
C GLU A 99 7.02 -0.85 -13.84
N ALA A 100 7.21 -2.17 -13.92
CA ALA A 100 6.70 -2.95 -15.05
C ALA A 100 5.18 -2.72 -15.23
N ALA A 101 4.73 -2.48 -16.46
CA ALA A 101 3.31 -2.40 -16.80
C ALA A 101 2.78 -3.58 -17.58
N SER A 102 3.60 -4.58 -17.90
CA SER A 102 3.15 -5.84 -18.47
C SER A 102 3.85 -7.05 -17.84
N VAL A 103 3.31 -8.24 -18.10
CA VAL A 103 3.95 -9.50 -17.69
C VAL A 103 5.17 -9.78 -18.56
N GLU A 104 5.15 -9.33 -19.81
CA GLU A 104 6.25 -9.46 -20.77
C GLU A 104 7.48 -8.69 -20.30
N GLU A 105 7.31 -7.48 -19.74
CA GLU A 105 8.41 -6.75 -19.12
C GLU A 105 8.98 -7.49 -17.90
N GLN A 106 8.13 -8.13 -17.08
CA GLN A 106 8.63 -8.95 -15.97
C GLN A 106 9.43 -10.16 -16.48
N ARG A 107 8.94 -10.85 -17.52
CA ARG A 107 9.62 -12.00 -18.12
C ARG A 107 10.96 -11.62 -18.75
N ALA A 108 11.03 -10.45 -19.37
CA ALA A 108 12.23 -9.96 -20.04
C ALA A 108 13.34 -9.53 -19.06
N TRP A 109 12.98 -9.08 -17.85
CA TRP A 109 13.93 -8.44 -16.93
C TRP A 109 14.14 -9.19 -15.61
N LEU A 110 13.31 -10.17 -15.26
CA LEU A 110 13.47 -11.00 -14.07
C LEU A 110 13.84 -12.42 -14.47
N ASP A 111 14.70 -13.04 -13.66
CA ASP A 111 14.97 -14.48 -13.67
C ASP A 111 14.34 -15.11 -12.42
N GLY A 112 13.66 -16.25 -12.60
CA GLY A 112 12.89 -16.90 -11.54
C GLY A 112 13.73 -17.34 -10.34
N PRO A 113 14.77 -18.18 -10.53
CA PRO A 113 15.68 -18.58 -9.46
C PRO A 113 16.35 -17.40 -8.75
N THR A 114 16.77 -16.38 -9.50
CA THR A 114 17.36 -15.16 -8.93
C THR A 114 16.36 -14.36 -8.14
N LEU A 115 15.12 -14.23 -8.62
CA LEU A 115 14.06 -13.57 -7.88
C LEU A 115 13.80 -14.25 -6.54
N VAL A 116 13.72 -15.59 -6.50
CA VAL A 116 13.54 -16.35 -5.25
C VAL A 116 14.69 -16.09 -4.28
N ARG A 117 15.94 -16.12 -4.78
CA ARG A 117 17.15 -15.87 -3.97
C ARG A 117 17.18 -14.46 -3.38
N LEU A 118 16.81 -13.45 -4.17
CA LEU A 118 16.85 -12.04 -3.75
C LEU A 118 15.62 -11.64 -2.93
N TRP A 119 14.50 -12.36 -3.06
CA TRP A 119 13.20 -11.97 -2.49
C TRP A 119 13.21 -11.49 -1.03
N PRO A 120 13.95 -12.12 -0.10
CA PRO A 120 13.99 -11.68 1.30
C PRO A 120 14.66 -10.31 1.49
N GLN A 121 15.52 -9.91 0.55
CA GLN A 121 16.33 -8.69 0.63
C GLN A 121 15.67 -7.50 -0.09
N LEU A 122 14.73 -7.76 -1.01
CA LEU A 122 14.10 -6.71 -1.82
C LEU A 122 13.25 -5.75 -0.99
N PHE A 123 13.47 -4.46 -1.17
CA PHE A 123 12.63 -3.41 -0.58
C PHE A 123 11.42 -3.10 -1.47
N LEU A 124 10.29 -3.75 -1.18
CA LEU A 124 9.07 -3.66 -2.00
C LEU A 124 7.90 -3.02 -1.24
N PRO A 125 7.01 -2.28 -1.94
CA PRO A 125 5.72 -1.89 -1.40
C PRO A 125 4.95 -3.12 -0.91
N ARG A 126 4.34 -3.03 0.28
CA ARG A 126 3.66 -4.17 0.93
C ARG A 126 2.63 -4.85 0.04
N ALA A 127 1.91 -4.09 -0.78
CA ALA A 127 0.91 -4.62 -1.71
C ALA A 127 1.54 -5.47 -2.82
N VAL A 128 2.70 -5.05 -3.36
CA VAL A 128 3.44 -5.80 -4.38
C VAL A 128 3.97 -7.09 -3.79
N ARG A 129 4.66 -7.00 -2.65
CA ARG A 129 5.18 -8.17 -1.93
C ARG A 129 4.10 -9.22 -1.66
N ARG A 130 2.97 -8.78 -1.10
CA ARG A 130 1.84 -9.65 -0.80
C ARG A 130 1.26 -10.33 -2.05
N ALA A 131 1.04 -9.57 -3.12
CA ALA A 131 0.45 -10.11 -4.35
C ALA A 131 1.34 -11.19 -4.99
N TRP A 132 2.66 -10.97 -5.00
CA TRP A 132 3.62 -11.94 -5.51
C TRP A 132 3.70 -13.20 -4.64
N GLU A 133 3.72 -13.05 -3.31
CA GLU A 133 3.73 -14.19 -2.39
C GLU A 133 2.41 -14.98 -2.39
N GLU A 134 1.27 -14.32 -2.62
CA GLU A 134 -0.04 -14.98 -2.81
C GLU A 134 -0.08 -15.83 -4.07
N ARG A 135 0.54 -15.36 -5.16
CA ARG A 135 0.61 -16.12 -6.41
C ARG A 135 1.69 -17.19 -6.38
N HIS A 136 2.83 -16.92 -5.74
CA HIS A 136 4.03 -17.74 -5.77
C HIS A 136 4.45 -18.11 -4.34
N PRO A 137 3.93 -19.23 -3.80
CA PRO A 137 4.27 -19.66 -2.44
C PRO A 137 5.77 -19.87 -2.20
N ALA A 138 6.55 -20.19 -3.24
CA ALA A 138 7.99 -20.35 -3.17
C ALA A 138 8.73 -19.08 -2.67
N LEU A 139 8.15 -17.90 -2.86
CA LEU A 139 8.71 -16.64 -2.37
C LEU A 139 8.54 -16.42 -0.86
N ARG A 140 7.65 -17.18 -0.21
CA ARG A 140 7.46 -17.10 1.25
C ARG A 140 8.46 -17.94 2.02
N VAL A 141 9.15 -18.87 1.34
CA VAL A 141 10.05 -19.80 2.02
C VAL A 141 11.25 -18.98 2.48
N PRO A 142 11.52 -18.92 3.80
CA PRO A 142 12.73 -18.28 4.28
C PRO A 142 13.90 -19.06 3.68
N VAL A 143 14.71 -18.38 2.86
CA VAL A 143 16.03 -18.90 2.50
C VAL A 143 16.76 -19.10 3.82
N ALA A 144 16.95 -20.36 4.21
CA ALA A 144 17.80 -20.71 5.33
C ALA A 144 19.18 -20.15 5.00
N VAL A 145 19.58 -19.14 5.77
CA VAL A 145 20.94 -18.60 5.71
C VAL A 145 21.86 -19.75 6.11
N ARG A 146 22.61 -20.28 5.15
CA ARG A 146 23.70 -21.24 5.38
C ARG A 146 25.00 -20.48 5.56
#